data_AF-A0A5B6YNP4-F1
#
_entry.id   AF-A0A5B6YNP4-F1
#
_cell.length_a   1.000
_cell.length_b   1.000
_cell.length_c   1.000
_cell.angle_alpha   90.00
_cell.angle_beta   90.00
_cell.angle_gamma   90.00
#
_symmetry.space_group_name_H-M   'P 1'
#
loop_
_entity.id
_entity.type
_entity.pdbx_description
1 polymer ?
#
loop_
_entity_poly.entity_id
_entity_poly.type
_entity_poly.pdbx_seq_one_letter_code
_entity_poly.pdbx_strand_id
1 'polypeptide(L)'
;RVGVDQIFLPPDVQNNIDNVETKINAAASTLEHETNKNSNDIKDILDSVRMALIIIAAVMLLLTFLGFLFSVLGMQFLVYILVIIGWILVAGTFILCGVFLVLHNVVGDTCVAMDQWIQNPTAHTALDDILPCVDNATAQETLSQSKDVTFQLVGVVNRIINNVSNINVPPRARPLYYNQSGPLVPVLCNPFNPDKTDRICAAGEVDFSNATQVWKNYVCQVSGSNICTTVGRLTPDMYDQMNAAVNVSYGLYRYGPFLVGLLDCSFVRETFTGIKDYHCPDLRQYSKWIYIGLAMVSAAVMLSLIFWTLYARERRHRKYTKLADATSAQESFQEKGPYRANL
;
A
#
# COMPACT_ATOMS: atom_id res chain seq x y z
N ARG A 1 -16.91 24.74 -8.38
CA ARG A 1 -15.94 25.78 -8.83
C ARG A 1 -16.07 26.95 -7.88
N VAL A 2 -15.08 27.13 -7.01
CA VAL A 2 -15.01 28.26 -6.08
C VAL A 2 -14.28 29.37 -6.82
N GLY A 3 -15.02 30.34 -7.35
CA GLY A 3 -14.45 31.50 -8.01
C GLY A 3 -14.04 32.52 -6.96
N VAL A 4 -12.75 32.60 -6.64
CA VAL A 4 -12.18 33.68 -5.81
C VAL A 4 -11.99 34.91 -6.70
N ASP A 5 -13.07 35.36 -7.32
CA ASP A 5 -12.95 36.34 -8.40
C ASP A 5 -12.90 37.77 -7.84
N GLN A 6 -11.74 38.37 -8.10
CA GLN A 6 -11.48 39.81 -8.31
C GLN A 6 -11.00 40.69 -7.15
N ILE A 7 -10.96 40.23 -5.89
CA ILE A 7 -10.36 41.05 -4.81
C ILE A 7 -9.21 40.36 -4.09
N PHE A 8 -9.17 39.02 -4.05
CA PHE A 8 -8.24 38.32 -3.15
C PHE A 8 -7.04 37.65 -3.82
N LEU A 9 -7.11 37.24 -5.10
CA LEU A 9 -5.99 36.55 -5.75
C LEU A 9 -5.85 36.99 -7.23
N PRO A 10 -4.64 37.38 -7.68
CA PRO A 10 -4.37 37.62 -9.09
C PRO A 10 -4.67 36.37 -9.95
N PRO A 11 -5.06 36.53 -11.22
CA PRO A 11 -5.34 35.40 -12.14
C PRO A 11 -4.21 34.37 -12.24
N ASP A 12 -2.95 34.82 -12.12
CA ASP A 12 -1.77 33.95 -12.12
C ASP A 12 -1.74 32.98 -10.94
N VAL A 13 -2.19 33.43 -9.76
CA VAL A 13 -2.24 32.59 -8.55
C VAL A 13 -3.36 31.57 -8.67
N GLN A 14 -4.49 31.95 -9.27
CA GLN A 14 -5.60 31.04 -9.49
C GLN A 14 -5.25 29.93 -10.48
N ASN A 15 -4.59 30.26 -11.59
CA ASN A 15 -4.08 29.26 -12.54
C ASN A 15 -3.09 28.28 -11.89
N ASN A 16 -2.25 28.76 -10.97
CA ASN A 16 -1.33 27.90 -10.23
C ASN A 16 -2.05 26.95 -9.28
N ILE A 17 -3.10 27.42 -8.59
CA ILE A 17 -3.92 26.58 -7.70
C ILE A 17 -4.62 25.48 -8.51
N ASP A 18 -5.25 25.84 -9.64
CA ASP A 18 -5.93 24.87 -10.51
C ASP A 18 -4.94 23.82 -11.07
N ASN A 19 -3.72 24.23 -11.41
CA ASN A 19 -2.65 23.32 -11.82
C ASN A 19 -2.21 22.38 -10.69
N VAL A 20 -2.13 22.88 -9.45
CA VAL A 20 -1.81 22.05 -8.28
C VAL A 20 -2.94 21.06 -7.99
N GLU A 21 -4.20 21.49 -8.03
CA GLU A 21 -5.36 20.61 -7.83
C GLU A 21 -5.40 19.47 -8.86
N THR A 22 -5.20 19.80 -10.15
CA THR A 22 -5.18 18.79 -11.21
C THR A 22 -4.04 17.79 -11.04
N LYS A 23 -2.84 18.25 -10.66
CA LYS A 23 -1.70 17.38 -10.35
C LYS A 23 -1.93 16.50 -9.13
N ILE A 24 -2.53 17.03 -8.07
CA ILE A 24 -2.86 16.27 -6.86
C ILE A 24 -3.87 15.17 -7.18
N ASN A 25 -4.93 15.48 -7.91
CA ASN A 25 -5.95 14.49 -8.29
C ASN A 25 -5.38 13.41 -9.23
N ALA A 26 -4.52 13.80 -10.17
CA ALA A 26 -3.81 12.84 -11.01
C ALA A 26 -2.89 11.94 -10.17
N ALA A 27 -2.07 12.51 -9.30
CA ALA A 27 -1.18 11.74 -8.43
C ALA A 27 -1.95 10.80 -7.49
N ALA A 28 -3.03 11.28 -6.86
CA ALA A 28 -3.88 10.48 -5.98
C ALA A 28 -4.53 9.30 -6.71
N SER A 29 -5.12 9.54 -7.89
CA SER A 29 -5.74 8.47 -8.68
C SER A 29 -4.71 7.46 -9.21
N THR A 30 -3.52 7.90 -9.63
CA THR A 30 -2.43 7.01 -10.03
C THR A 30 -1.94 6.17 -8.85
N LEU A 31 -1.72 6.78 -7.68
CA LEU A 31 -1.30 6.07 -6.46
C LEU A 31 -2.35 5.03 -6.03
N GLU A 32 -3.63 5.39 -6.04
CA GLU A 32 -4.72 4.46 -5.71
C GLU A 32 -4.76 3.29 -6.70
N HIS A 33 -4.67 3.57 -8.00
CA HIS A 33 -4.69 2.55 -9.04
C HIS A 33 -3.51 1.58 -8.90
N GLU A 34 -2.29 2.10 -8.84
CA GLU A 34 -1.07 1.28 -8.76
C GLU A 34 -0.97 0.55 -7.42
N THR A 35 -1.40 1.16 -6.31
CA THR A 35 -1.41 0.49 -4.99
C THR A 35 -2.39 -0.67 -4.98
N ASN A 36 -3.62 -0.48 -5.48
CA ASN A 36 -4.61 -1.55 -5.54
C ASN A 36 -4.17 -2.68 -6.48
N LYS A 37 -3.62 -2.32 -7.64
CA LYS A 37 -3.09 -3.28 -8.60
C LYS A 37 -1.95 -4.10 -8.00
N ASN A 38 -0.92 -3.45 -7.45
CA ASN A 38 0.22 -4.11 -6.82
C ASN A 38 -0.21 -5.00 -5.63
N SER A 39 -1.14 -4.51 -4.79
CA SER A 39 -1.69 -5.31 -3.68
C SER A 39 -2.36 -6.59 -4.18
N ASN A 40 -3.16 -6.50 -5.25
CA ASN A 40 -3.84 -7.66 -5.81
C ASN A 40 -2.85 -8.64 -6.45
N ASP A 41 -1.90 -8.13 -7.26
CA ASP A 41 -0.87 -8.94 -7.90
C ASP A 41 -0.01 -9.69 -6.86
N ILE A 42 0.36 -9.04 -5.75
CA ILE A 42 1.11 -9.67 -4.67
C ILE A 42 0.30 -10.80 -4.01
N LYS A 43 -0.99 -10.56 -3.70
CA LYS A 43 -1.85 -11.59 -3.09
C LYS A 43 -2.02 -12.79 -4.01
N ASP A 44 -2.28 -12.56 -5.29
CA ASP A 44 -2.44 -13.62 -6.28
C ASP A 44 -1.18 -14.46 -6.43
N ILE A 45 0.00 -13.84 -6.44
CA ILE A 45 1.28 -14.54 -6.48
C ILE A 45 1.50 -15.38 -5.21
N LEU A 46 1.25 -14.81 -4.03
CA LEU A 46 1.42 -15.53 -2.76
C LEU A 46 0.48 -16.74 -2.65
N ASP A 47 -0.79 -16.57 -3.04
CA ASP A 47 -1.76 -17.66 -3.06
C ASP A 47 -1.38 -18.74 -4.08
N SER A 48 -0.89 -18.34 -5.26
CA SER A 48 -0.39 -19.26 -6.27
C SER A 48 0.80 -20.09 -5.77
N VAL A 49 1.76 -19.45 -5.10
CA VAL A 49 2.93 -20.12 -4.50
C VAL A 49 2.51 -21.08 -3.40
N ARG A 50 1.60 -20.66 -2.51
CA ARG A 50 1.06 -21.52 -1.44
C ARG A 50 0.40 -22.77 -2.02
N MET A 51 -0.44 -22.61 -3.05
CA MET A 51 -1.09 -23.72 -3.73
C MET A 51 -0.07 -24.66 -4.38
N ALA A 52 0.95 -24.12 -5.05
CA ALA A 52 2.01 -24.92 -5.67
C ALA A 52 2.77 -25.77 -4.63
N LEU A 53 3.13 -25.19 -3.48
CA LEU A 53 3.82 -25.92 -2.41
C LEU A 53 2.96 -27.07 -1.84
N ILE A 54 1.65 -26.86 -1.67
CA ILE A 54 0.72 -27.90 -1.20
C ILE A 54 0.62 -29.04 -2.23
N ILE A 55 0.48 -28.71 -3.52
CA ILE A 55 0.42 -29.71 -4.60
C ILE A 55 1.71 -30.53 -4.65
N ILE A 56 2.87 -29.87 -4.59
CA ILE A 56 4.18 -30.55 -4.60
C ILE A 56 4.29 -31.52 -3.42
N ALA A 57 3.89 -31.12 -2.21
CA ALA A 57 3.89 -31.99 -1.04
C ALA A 57 2.98 -33.21 -1.22
N ALA A 58 1.75 -33.01 -1.71
CA ALA A 58 0.78 -34.09 -1.95
C ALA A 58 1.27 -35.09 -3.02
N VAL A 59 1.82 -34.57 -4.12
CA VAL A 59 2.36 -35.40 -5.21
C VAL A 59 3.57 -36.20 -4.73
N MET A 60 4.46 -35.60 -3.93
CA MET A 60 5.60 -36.33 -3.39
C MET A 60 5.16 -37.44 -2.41
N LEU A 61 4.18 -37.20 -1.55
CA LEU A 61 3.61 -38.25 -0.69
C LEU A 61 3.02 -39.39 -1.52
N LEU A 62 2.22 -39.08 -2.55
CA LEU A 62 1.65 -40.09 -3.43
C LEU A 62 2.74 -40.90 -4.16
N LEU A 63 3.78 -40.22 -4.65
CA LEU A 63 4.91 -40.86 -5.33
C LEU A 63 5.65 -41.82 -4.38
N THR A 64 5.94 -41.39 -3.14
CA THR A 64 6.57 -42.25 -2.13
C THR A 64 5.74 -43.50 -1.82
N PHE A 65 4.42 -43.35 -1.68
CA PHE A 65 3.51 -44.47 -1.44
C PHE A 65 3.46 -45.45 -2.62
N LEU A 66 3.23 -44.97 -3.84
CA LEU A 66 3.15 -45.80 -5.03
C LEU A 66 4.48 -46.49 -5.35
N GLY A 67 5.59 -45.76 -5.22
CA GLY A 67 6.91 -46.31 -5.47
C GLY A 67 7.27 -47.42 -4.49
N PHE A 68 6.94 -47.26 -3.20
CA PHE A 68 7.08 -48.33 -2.21
C PHE A 68 6.22 -49.55 -2.57
N LEU A 69 4.93 -49.36 -2.84
CA LEU A 69 4.00 -50.44 -3.18
C LEU A 69 4.45 -51.22 -4.42
N PHE A 70 4.82 -50.53 -5.50
CA PHE A 70 5.25 -51.16 -6.75
C PHE A 70 6.62 -51.81 -6.65
N SER A 71 7.52 -51.27 -5.83
CA SER A 71 8.82 -51.88 -5.52
C SER A 71 8.64 -53.23 -4.82
N VAL A 72 7.69 -53.34 -3.88
CA VAL A 72 7.34 -54.59 -3.18
C VAL A 72 6.65 -55.59 -4.12
N LEU A 73 5.66 -55.14 -4.91
CA LEU A 73 4.97 -55.99 -5.89
C LEU A 73 5.87 -56.44 -7.05
N GLY A 74 7.00 -55.76 -7.28
CA GLY A 74 7.98 -56.12 -8.31
C GLY A 74 7.59 -55.71 -9.72
N MET A 75 6.72 -54.69 -9.86
CA MET A 75 6.27 -54.15 -11.14
C MET A 75 7.30 -53.17 -11.71
N GLN A 76 8.30 -53.70 -12.41
CA GLN A 76 9.48 -52.93 -12.81
C GLN A 76 9.18 -51.74 -13.73
N PHE A 77 8.28 -51.91 -14.70
CA PHE A 77 7.93 -50.85 -15.65
C PHE A 77 7.38 -49.60 -14.94
N LEU A 78 6.46 -49.79 -13.99
CA LEU A 78 5.85 -48.69 -13.24
C LEU A 78 6.85 -48.00 -12.31
N VAL A 79 7.77 -48.74 -11.70
CA VAL A 79 8.86 -48.16 -10.90
C VAL A 79 9.76 -47.26 -11.75
N TYR A 80 10.11 -47.68 -12.98
CA TYR A 80 10.91 -46.84 -13.88
C TYR A 80 10.21 -45.54 -14.26
N ILE A 81 8.90 -45.57 -14.55
CA ILE A 81 8.12 -44.35 -14.82
C ILE A 81 8.12 -43.41 -13.60
N LEU A 82 7.86 -43.95 -12.40
CA LEU A 82 7.86 -43.16 -11.16
C LEU A 82 9.23 -42.55 -10.86
N VAL A 83 10.32 -43.23 -11.20
CA VAL A 83 11.67 -42.69 -11.04
C VAL A 83 11.90 -41.49 -11.96
N ILE A 84 11.46 -41.54 -13.22
CA ILE A 84 11.57 -40.41 -14.14
C ILE A 84 10.78 -39.20 -13.62
N ILE A 85 9.53 -39.42 -13.20
CA ILE A 85 8.69 -38.37 -12.60
C ILE A 85 9.35 -37.81 -11.33
N GLY A 86 9.89 -38.68 -10.48
CA GLY A 86 10.56 -38.29 -9.25
C GLY A 86 11.77 -37.38 -9.50
N TRP A 87 12.60 -37.67 -10.49
CA TRP A 87 13.73 -36.82 -10.85
C TRP A 87 13.30 -35.44 -11.37
N ILE A 88 12.20 -35.36 -12.11
CA ILE A 88 11.62 -34.08 -12.55
C ILE A 88 11.18 -33.25 -11.33
N LEU A 89 10.52 -33.88 -10.35
CA LEU A 89 10.10 -33.21 -9.11
C LEU A 89 11.30 -32.78 -8.25
N VAL A 90 12.35 -33.59 -8.17
CA VAL A 90 13.61 -33.23 -7.49
C VAL A 90 14.21 -31.98 -8.14
N ALA A 91 14.31 -31.94 -9.47
CA ALA A 91 14.83 -30.77 -10.17
C ALA A 91 13.98 -29.51 -9.91
N GLY A 92 12.65 -29.62 -9.98
CA GLY A 92 11.73 -28.51 -9.70
C GLY A 92 11.83 -28.00 -8.25
N THR A 93 11.93 -28.90 -7.27
CA THR A 93 12.07 -28.53 -5.86
C THR A 93 13.40 -27.85 -5.54
N PHE A 94 14.50 -28.21 -6.22
CA PHE A 94 15.78 -27.48 -6.10
C PHE A 94 15.70 -26.07 -6.68
N ILE A 95 15.05 -25.89 -7.83
CA ILE A 95 14.84 -24.56 -8.42
C ILE A 95 14.03 -23.69 -7.45
N LEU A 96 12.91 -24.21 -6.93
CA LEU A 96 12.10 -23.53 -5.92
C LEU A 96 12.92 -23.19 -4.66
N CYS A 97 13.73 -24.13 -4.17
CA CYS A 97 14.62 -23.89 -3.04
C CYS A 97 15.57 -22.71 -3.30
N GLY A 98 16.16 -22.62 -4.49
CA GLY A 98 16.99 -21.50 -4.90
C GLY A 98 16.25 -20.16 -4.89
N VAL A 99 15.02 -20.14 -5.44
CA VAL A 99 14.17 -18.95 -5.44
C VAL A 99 13.85 -18.49 -4.01
N PHE A 100 13.44 -19.40 -3.12
CA PHE A 100 13.16 -19.06 -1.72
C PHE A 100 14.41 -18.60 -0.94
N LEU A 101 15.58 -19.11 -1.29
CA LEU A 101 16.85 -18.64 -0.72
C LEU A 101 17.15 -17.20 -1.15
N VAL A 102 16.95 -16.86 -2.43
CA VAL A 102 17.07 -15.48 -2.90
C VAL A 102 16.07 -14.57 -2.19
N LEU A 103 14.80 -14.99 -2.12
CA LEU A 103 13.75 -14.25 -1.40
C LEU A 103 14.11 -14.02 0.08
N HIS A 104 14.67 -15.02 0.76
CA HIS A 104 15.10 -14.87 2.16
C HIS A 104 16.14 -13.75 2.33
N ASN A 105 17.10 -13.66 1.41
CA ASN A 105 18.12 -12.60 1.44
C ASN A 105 17.52 -11.24 1.09
N VAL A 106 16.70 -11.17 0.03
CA VAL A 106 16.03 -9.92 -0.39
C VAL A 106 15.16 -9.36 0.73
N VAL A 107 14.39 -10.20 1.42
CA VAL A 107 13.59 -9.78 2.57
C VAL A 107 14.48 -9.28 3.70
N GLY A 108 15.58 -9.99 4.00
CA GLY A 108 16.56 -9.57 5.00
C GLY A 108 17.14 -8.19 4.70
N ASP A 109 17.60 -7.97 3.46
CA ASP A 109 18.19 -6.72 3.01
C ASP A 109 17.15 -5.58 3.01
N THR A 110 15.92 -5.86 2.58
CA THR A 110 14.81 -4.90 2.62
C THR A 110 14.51 -4.47 4.05
N CYS A 111 14.45 -5.42 4.99
CA CYS A 111 14.19 -5.12 6.40
C CYS A 111 15.32 -4.27 7.04
N VAL A 112 16.58 -4.53 6.67
CA VAL A 112 17.71 -3.70 7.12
C VAL A 112 17.66 -2.31 6.51
N ALA A 113 17.33 -2.20 5.22
CA ALA A 113 17.18 -0.92 4.54
C ALA A 113 16.04 -0.07 5.17
N MET A 114 14.92 -0.71 5.50
CA MET A 114 13.81 -0.05 6.21
C MET A 114 14.24 0.46 7.60
N ASP A 115 14.99 -0.34 8.37
CA ASP A 115 15.50 0.08 9.69
C ASP A 115 16.49 1.26 9.60
N GLN A 116 17.39 1.24 8.61
CA GLN A 116 18.33 2.33 8.35
C GLN A 116 17.60 3.63 8.00
N TRP A 117 16.56 3.55 7.16
CA TRP A 117 15.75 4.69 6.78
C TRP A 117 14.97 5.27 7.97
N ILE A 118 14.38 4.43 8.83
CA ILE A 118 13.68 4.88 10.05
C ILE A 118 14.62 5.68 10.97
N GLN A 119 15.88 5.24 11.10
CA GLN A 119 16.86 5.89 11.96
C GLN A 119 17.41 7.19 11.35
N ASN A 120 17.61 7.24 10.03
CA ASN A 120 18.21 8.38 9.32
C ASN A 120 17.40 8.78 8.07
N PRO A 121 16.21 9.38 8.24
CA PRO A 121 15.30 9.71 7.14
C PRO A 121 15.79 10.85 6.24
N THR A 122 16.71 11.70 6.74
CA THR A 122 17.26 12.86 6.02
C THR A 122 18.62 12.60 5.37
N ALA A 123 19.17 11.39 5.52
CA ALA A 123 20.33 11.00 4.74
C ALA A 123 19.85 10.62 3.33
N HIS A 124 20.54 11.07 2.28
CA HIS A 124 20.24 10.67 0.91
C HIS A 124 20.17 9.14 0.79
N THR A 125 18.96 8.61 0.79
CA THR A 125 18.68 7.19 0.67
C THR A 125 17.97 6.95 -0.66
N ALA A 126 17.97 5.70 -1.13
CA ALA A 126 17.22 5.32 -2.34
C ALA A 126 15.70 5.59 -2.25
N LEU A 127 15.18 5.93 -1.06
CA LEU A 127 13.77 6.23 -0.83
C LEU A 127 13.46 7.74 -0.77
N ASP A 128 14.48 8.59 -0.62
CA ASP A 128 14.36 10.07 -0.60
C ASP A 128 13.83 10.61 -1.95
N ASP A 129 14.21 9.97 -3.07
CA ASP A 129 13.73 10.31 -4.42
C ASP A 129 12.25 9.96 -4.66
N ILE A 130 11.66 9.08 -3.83
CA ILE A 130 10.28 8.59 -3.97
C ILE A 130 9.34 9.26 -2.96
N LEU A 131 9.85 9.58 -1.77
CA LEU A 131 9.12 10.25 -0.70
C LEU A 131 9.92 11.48 -0.26
N PRO A 132 9.64 12.68 -0.82
CA PRO A 132 10.35 13.91 -0.45
C PRO A 132 9.90 14.38 0.93
N CYS A 133 10.41 13.70 1.96
CA CYS A 133 10.14 13.99 3.36
C CYS A 133 10.96 15.21 3.77
N VAL A 134 10.33 16.19 4.38
CA VAL A 134 11.03 17.31 5.01
C VAL A 134 11.32 16.98 6.48
N ASP A 135 12.32 17.63 7.06
CA ASP A 135 12.60 17.47 8.47
C ASP A 135 11.47 18.06 9.33
N ASN A 136 11.35 17.57 10.57
CA ASN A 136 10.30 18.00 11.48
C ASN A 136 10.34 19.52 11.75
N ALA A 137 11.52 20.17 11.76
CA ALA A 137 11.57 21.61 12.00
C ALA A 137 10.94 22.38 10.83
N THR A 138 11.28 22.02 9.59
CA THR A 138 10.66 22.59 8.38
C THR A 138 9.16 22.30 8.31
N ALA A 139 8.73 21.10 8.70
CA ALA A 139 7.32 20.73 8.75
C ALA A 139 6.53 21.56 9.78
N GLN A 140 7.08 21.78 10.98
CA GLN A 140 6.48 22.63 12.02
C GLN A 140 6.50 24.11 11.63
N GLU A 141 7.53 24.57 10.95
CA GLU A 141 7.57 25.93 10.39
C GLU A 141 6.45 26.13 9.37
N THR A 142 6.25 25.16 8.47
CA THR A 142 5.16 25.17 7.49
C THR A 142 3.78 25.20 8.15
N LEU A 143 3.59 24.44 9.24
CA LEU A 143 2.36 24.51 10.04
C LEU A 143 2.15 25.90 10.65
N SER A 144 3.21 26.48 11.23
CA SER A 144 3.17 27.82 11.81
C SER A 144 2.81 28.88 10.75
N GLN A 145 3.34 28.77 9.53
CA GLN A 145 2.96 29.62 8.40
C GLN A 145 1.48 29.43 8.00
N SER A 146 0.99 28.19 7.99
CA SER A 146 -0.42 27.89 7.72
C SER A 146 -1.36 28.51 8.78
N LYS A 147 -0.98 28.46 10.06
CA LYS A 147 -1.71 29.14 11.16
C LYS A 147 -1.74 30.65 10.95
N ASP A 148 -0.63 31.25 10.56
CA ASP A 148 -0.53 32.69 10.28
C ASP A 148 -1.43 33.11 9.11
N VAL A 149 -1.37 32.38 7.98
CA VAL A 149 -2.26 32.62 6.83
C VAL A 149 -3.73 32.52 7.23
N THR A 150 -4.10 31.51 8.02
CA THR A 150 -5.46 31.36 8.54
C THR A 150 -5.86 32.55 9.42
N PHE A 151 -4.98 32.97 10.33
CA PHE A 151 -5.21 34.12 11.21
C PHE A 151 -5.44 35.41 10.40
N GLN A 152 -4.59 35.67 9.40
CA GLN A 152 -4.69 36.85 8.54
C GLN A 152 -5.97 36.83 7.69
N LEU A 153 -6.31 35.68 7.10
CA LEU A 153 -7.49 35.55 6.24
C LEU A 153 -8.79 35.81 7.01
N VAL A 154 -8.91 35.26 8.24
CA VAL A 154 -10.02 35.59 9.15
C VAL A 154 -10.01 37.08 9.51
N GLY A 155 -8.84 37.65 9.76
CA GLY A 155 -8.68 39.09 10.03
C GLY A 155 -9.22 39.97 8.89
N VAL A 156 -8.98 39.59 7.63
CA VAL A 156 -9.51 40.33 6.48
C VAL A 156 -11.03 40.20 6.39
N VAL A 157 -11.58 38.99 6.56
CA VAL A 157 -13.05 38.78 6.58
C VAL A 157 -13.70 39.62 7.67
N ASN A 158 -13.15 39.61 8.88
CA ASN A 158 -13.67 40.39 9.99
C ASN A 158 -13.52 41.90 9.80
N ARG A 159 -12.48 42.34 9.08
CA ARG A 159 -12.34 43.74 8.69
C ARG A 159 -13.44 44.16 7.70
N ILE A 160 -13.79 43.30 6.74
CA ILE A 160 -14.92 43.55 5.82
C ILE A 160 -16.23 43.62 6.62
N ILE A 161 -16.48 42.65 7.50
CA ILE A 161 -17.69 42.63 8.33
C ILE A 161 -17.81 43.89 9.17
N ASN A 162 -16.76 44.25 9.91
CA ASN A 162 -16.83 45.35 10.87
C ASN A 162 -16.75 46.72 10.22
N ASN A 163 -15.94 46.90 9.17
CA ASN A 163 -15.68 48.23 8.58
C ASN A 163 -16.50 48.52 7.34
N VAL A 164 -16.97 47.47 6.66
CA VAL A 164 -17.91 47.59 5.55
C VAL A 164 -19.27 47.22 6.10
N SER A 165 -19.62 45.93 6.16
CA SER A 165 -20.98 45.39 6.37
C SER A 165 -21.75 45.96 7.57
N ASN A 166 -21.08 46.21 8.69
CA ASN A 166 -21.68 46.66 9.94
C ASN A 166 -21.61 48.18 10.19
N ILE A 167 -20.93 48.97 9.33
CA ILE A 167 -20.88 50.44 9.47
C ILE A 167 -21.98 51.09 8.65
N ASN A 168 -22.92 51.77 9.31
CA ASN A 168 -23.93 52.57 8.62
C ASN A 168 -23.31 53.85 8.03
N VAL A 169 -22.99 53.84 6.73
CA VAL A 169 -22.38 54.97 6.02
C VAL A 169 -23.46 56.00 5.62
N PRO A 170 -23.24 57.32 5.78
CA PRO A 170 -24.21 58.33 5.35
C PRO A 170 -24.41 58.37 3.82
N PRO A 171 -25.62 58.71 3.31
CA PRO A 171 -25.92 58.80 1.86
C PRO A 171 -25.01 59.71 1.02
N ARG A 172 -24.30 60.63 1.68
CA ARG A 172 -23.40 61.62 1.05
C ARG A 172 -22.02 61.05 0.72
N ALA A 173 -21.63 59.91 1.31
CA ALA A 173 -20.32 59.29 1.10
C ALA A 173 -20.35 58.28 -0.07
N ARG A 174 -20.83 58.71 -1.24
CA ARG A 174 -20.70 57.91 -2.48
C ARG A 174 -19.22 57.90 -2.92
N PRO A 175 -18.66 56.77 -3.37
CA PRO A 175 -19.31 55.50 -3.73
C PRO A 175 -19.42 54.48 -2.58
N LEU A 176 -18.97 54.80 -1.37
CA LEU A 176 -18.95 53.90 -0.20
C LEU A 176 -20.33 53.67 0.44
N TYR A 177 -21.33 54.45 0.04
CA TYR A 177 -22.71 54.31 0.52
C TYR A 177 -23.40 53.08 -0.09
N TYR A 178 -23.86 52.18 0.77
CA TYR A 178 -24.72 51.05 0.40
C TYR A 178 -25.89 50.95 1.40
N ASN A 179 -27.07 50.55 0.93
CA ASN A 179 -28.29 50.56 1.73
C ASN A 179 -28.33 49.36 2.70
N GLN A 180 -27.87 49.57 3.93
CA GLN A 180 -27.84 48.55 4.98
C GLN A 180 -29.17 48.51 5.72
N SER A 181 -29.92 47.43 5.53
CA SER A 181 -31.10 47.14 6.33
C SER A 181 -30.94 45.76 6.96
N GLY A 182 -31.27 45.59 8.24
CA GLY A 182 -31.21 44.27 8.90
C GLY A 182 -30.13 44.13 9.99
N PRO A 183 -30.10 42.96 10.67
CA PRO A 183 -29.24 42.71 11.84
C PRO A 183 -27.75 42.71 11.48
N LEU A 184 -26.90 43.02 12.47
CA LEU A 184 -25.45 43.02 12.29
C LEU A 184 -24.95 41.62 11.93
N VAL A 185 -24.04 41.57 10.95
CA VAL A 185 -23.42 40.31 10.52
C VAL A 185 -22.46 39.86 11.62
N PRO A 186 -22.58 38.62 12.14
CA PRO A 186 -21.66 38.11 13.14
C PRO A 186 -20.27 37.88 12.53
N VAL A 187 -19.23 38.17 13.30
CA VAL A 187 -17.83 38.02 12.87
C VAL A 187 -17.41 36.54 12.85
N LEU A 188 -16.46 36.22 11.97
CA LEU A 188 -15.85 34.91 11.89
C LEU A 188 -14.93 34.68 13.10
N CYS A 189 -15.03 33.53 13.73
CA CYS A 189 -14.10 33.14 14.76
C CYS A 189 -12.71 32.92 14.16
N ASN A 190 -11.72 33.57 14.77
CA ASN A 190 -10.33 33.22 14.55
C ASN A 190 -9.94 32.11 15.53
N PRO A 191 -9.54 30.91 15.07
CA PRO A 191 -9.12 29.84 15.97
C PRO A 191 -7.74 30.09 16.57
N PHE A 192 -7.04 31.16 16.18
CA PHE A 192 -5.69 31.48 16.63
C PHE A 192 -5.59 32.87 17.25
N ASN A 193 -4.69 33.01 18.21
CA ASN A 193 -4.22 34.29 18.72
C ASN A 193 -3.11 34.88 17.81
N PRO A 194 -2.75 36.17 17.97
CA PRO A 194 -1.66 36.79 17.20
C PRO A 194 -0.29 36.11 17.36
N ASP A 195 -0.09 35.36 18.44
CA ASP A 195 1.10 34.55 18.71
C ASP A 195 0.98 33.10 18.15
N LYS A 196 -0.06 32.82 17.35
CA LYS A 196 -0.37 31.53 16.71
C LYS A 196 -0.78 30.41 17.67
N THR A 197 -1.03 30.73 18.94
CA THR A 197 -1.62 29.79 19.90
C THR A 197 -3.11 29.60 19.63
N ASP A 198 -3.64 28.44 20.01
CA ASP A 198 -5.05 28.14 19.77
C ASP A 198 -5.96 29.00 20.68
N ARG A 199 -7.08 29.49 20.13
CA ARG A 199 -8.03 30.40 20.77
C ARG A 199 -9.43 29.79 20.76
N ILE A 200 -10.11 29.84 21.90
CA ILE A 200 -11.53 29.50 21.99
C ILE A 200 -12.36 30.70 21.52
N CYS A 201 -13.29 30.46 20.60
CA CYS A 201 -14.17 31.49 20.05
C CYS A 201 -15.06 32.12 21.13
N ALA A 202 -15.27 33.43 21.05
CA ALA A 202 -16.17 34.13 21.94
C ALA A 202 -17.65 33.93 21.57
N ALA A 203 -18.55 34.12 22.53
CA ALA A 203 -19.99 34.08 22.27
C ALA A 203 -20.39 35.14 21.23
N GLY A 204 -21.06 34.71 20.16
CA GLY A 204 -21.47 35.57 19.05
C GLY A 204 -20.54 35.55 17.84
N GLU A 205 -19.36 34.93 17.93
CA GLU A 205 -18.53 34.59 16.77
C GLU A 205 -19.07 33.34 16.07
N VAL A 206 -18.96 33.26 14.75
CA VAL A 206 -19.35 32.08 13.96
C VAL A 206 -18.14 31.22 13.64
N ASP A 207 -18.28 29.90 13.74
CA ASP A 207 -17.22 28.95 13.43
C ASP A 207 -17.13 28.72 11.90
N PHE A 208 -15.98 28.27 11.40
CA PHE A 208 -15.82 27.94 9.99
C PHE A 208 -16.88 26.96 9.46
N SER A 209 -17.29 25.99 10.27
CA SER A 209 -18.25 24.95 9.88
C SER A 209 -19.65 25.47 9.60
N ASN A 210 -20.06 26.57 10.23
CA ASN A 210 -21.42 27.11 10.14
C ASN A 210 -21.50 28.54 9.58
N ALA A 211 -20.37 29.24 9.44
CA ALA A 211 -20.31 30.63 8.99
C ALA A 211 -21.08 30.88 7.69
N THR A 212 -20.88 30.04 6.67
CA THR A 212 -21.56 30.16 5.37
C THR A 212 -23.08 30.07 5.51
N GLN A 213 -23.57 29.15 6.33
CA GLN A 213 -25.01 28.99 6.56
C GLN A 213 -25.59 30.17 7.34
N VAL A 214 -24.86 30.67 8.34
CA VAL A 214 -25.30 31.82 9.15
C VAL A 214 -25.35 33.09 8.30
N TRP A 215 -24.29 33.39 7.55
CA TRP A 215 -24.18 34.60 6.74
C TRP A 215 -25.17 34.65 5.57
N LYS A 216 -25.63 33.49 5.07
CA LYS A 216 -26.66 33.43 4.03
C LYS A 216 -27.94 34.19 4.40
N ASN A 217 -28.27 34.25 5.69
CA ASN A 217 -29.43 34.99 6.20
C ASN A 217 -29.27 36.52 6.18
N TYR A 218 -28.08 37.02 5.87
CA TYR A 218 -27.74 38.44 5.83
C TYR A 218 -27.53 38.96 4.40
N VAL A 219 -27.72 38.11 3.40
CA VAL A 219 -27.54 38.45 1.97
C VAL A 219 -28.77 39.19 1.44
N CYS A 220 -28.53 40.33 0.81
CA CYS A 220 -29.55 41.12 0.13
C CYS A 220 -29.61 40.79 -1.37
N GLN A 221 -30.74 41.09 -2.02
CA GLN A 221 -30.79 41.22 -3.47
C GLN A 221 -30.19 42.56 -3.87
N VAL A 222 -29.50 42.62 -5.02
CA VAL A 222 -28.80 43.83 -5.49
C VAL A 222 -29.42 44.40 -6.76
N SER A 223 -29.35 45.72 -6.90
CA SER A 223 -29.65 46.44 -8.16
C SER A 223 -28.50 46.32 -9.17
N GLY A 224 -28.70 46.80 -10.41
CA GLY A 224 -27.66 46.86 -11.43
C GLY A 224 -26.42 47.70 -11.07
N SER A 225 -26.46 48.46 -9.97
CA SER A 225 -25.32 49.21 -9.41
C SER A 225 -24.73 48.55 -8.16
N ASN A 226 -25.01 47.27 -7.92
CA ASN A 226 -24.56 46.46 -6.77
C ASN A 226 -24.99 46.99 -5.39
N ILE A 227 -26.16 47.65 -5.32
CA ILE A 227 -26.71 48.20 -4.07
C ILE A 227 -27.84 47.29 -3.59
N CYS A 228 -27.85 46.94 -2.30
CA CYS A 228 -28.93 46.18 -1.68
C CYS A 228 -30.30 46.84 -1.87
N THR A 229 -31.26 46.08 -2.43
CA THR A 229 -32.67 46.48 -2.62
C THR A 229 -33.59 45.86 -1.55
N THR A 230 -33.20 44.73 -0.98
CA THR A 230 -33.91 44.06 0.13
C THR A 230 -33.18 44.23 1.46
N VAL A 231 -33.83 43.82 2.56
CA VAL A 231 -33.17 43.71 3.87
C VAL A 231 -32.00 42.74 3.77
N GLY A 232 -30.82 43.20 4.17
CA GLY A 232 -29.54 42.49 4.21
C GLY A 232 -28.36 43.47 4.34
N ARG A 233 -27.20 42.93 4.73
CA ARG A 233 -25.94 43.68 4.89
C ARG A 233 -24.80 43.16 4.02
N LEU A 234 -24.99 42.01 3.37
CA LEU A 234 -24.02 41.41 2.44
C LEU A 234 -24.59 41.42 1.03
N THR A 235 -23.81 41.89 0.05
CA THR A 235 -24.11 41.65 -1.36
C THR A 235 -23.75 40.20 -1.72
N PRO A 236 -24.32 39.63 -2.80
CA PRO A 236 -23.93 38.30 -3.28
C PRO A 236 -22.41 38.17 -3.48
N ASP A 237 -21.77 39.18 -4.08
CA ASP A 237 -20.32 39.17 -4.30
C ASP A 237 -19.52 39.13 -2.99
N MET A 238 -19.92 39.91 -1.98
CA MET A 238 -19.27 39.90 -0.67
C MET A 238 -19.43 38.53 0.01
N TYR A 239 -20.64 37.97 -0.07
CA TYR A 239 -20.93 36.65 0.49
C TYR A 239 -20.07 35.56 -0.16
N ASP A 240 -19.97 35.54 -1.50
CA ASP A 240 -19.20 34.54 -2.22
C ASP A 240 -17.70 34.65 -1.90
N GLN A 241 -17.16 35.86 -1.81
CA GLN A 241 -15.76 36.09 -1.42
C GLN A 241 -15.48 35.67 0.04
N MET A 242 -16.37 36.03 0.97
CA MET A 242 -16.25 35.63 2.36
C MET A 242 -16.34 34.10 2.51
N ASN A 243 -17.23 33.46 1.76
CA ASN A 243 -17.38 32.00 1.73
C ASN A 243 -16.11 31.30 1.18
N ALA A 244 -15.50 31.84 0.13
CA ALA A 244 -14.23 31.33 -0.37
C ALA A 244 -13.12 31.42 0.69
N ALA A 245 -13.00 32.56 1.36
CA ALA A 245 -12.02 32.77 2.43
C ALA A 245 -12.24 31.81 3.62
N VAL A 246 -13.50 31.57 4.01
CA VAL A 246 -13.85 30.59 5.04
C VAL A 246 -13.48 29.17 4.62
N ASN A 247 -13.78 28.75 3.39
CA ASN A 247 -13.47 27.40 2.93
C ASN A 247 -11.96 27.13 2.92
N VAL A 248 -11.14 28.10 2.49
CA VAL A 248 -9.67 27.99 2.54
C VAL A 248 -9.19 27.93 3.99
N SER A 249 -9.68 28.84 4.84
CA SER A 249 -9.32 28.89 6.27
C SER A 249 -9.69 27.58 6.98
N TYR A 250 -10.87 27.03 6.68
CA TYR A 250 -11.34 25.75 7.19
C TYR A 250 -10.43 24.60 6.75
N GLY A 251 -10.05 24.57 5.47
CA GLY A 251 -9.15 23.56 4.94
C GLY A 251 -7.78 23.58 5.63
N LEU A 252 -7.17 24.75 5.74
CA LEU A 252 -5.88 24.93 6.43
C LEU A 252 -5.96 24.56 7.92
N TYR A 253 -7.03 24.98 8.61
CA TYR A 253 -7.24 24.68 10.02
C TYR A 253 -7.48 23.18 10.27
N ARG A 254 -8.35 22.55 9.48
CA ARG A 254 -8.78 21.16 9.68
C ARG A 254 -7.74 20.15 9.21
N TYR A 255 -7.11 20.40 8.07
CA TYR A 255 -6.18 19.46 7.44
C TYR A 255 -4.71 19.81 7.67
N GLY A 256 -4.38 21.00 8.19
CA GLY A 256 -3.02 21.42 8.47
C GLY A 256 -2.18 20.38 9.23
N PRO A 257 -2.64 19.85 10.38
CA PRO A 257 -1.89 18.83 11.13
C PRO A 257 -1.65 17.55 10.34
N PHE A 258 -2.62 17.10 9.54
CA PHE A 258 -2.47 15.91 8.70
C PHE A 258 -1.46 16.15 7.56
N LEU A 259 -1.51 17.32 6.92
CA LEU A 259 -0.54 17.69 5.87
C LEU A 259 0.89 17.76 6.40
N VAL A 260 1.08 18.16 7.66
CA VAL A 260 2.39 18.14 8.33
C VAL A 260 2.88 16.71 8.54
N GLY A 261 1.99 15.78 8.92
CA GLY A 261 2.32 14.35 9.03
C GLY A 261 2.68 13.69 7.69
N LEU A 262 2.18 14.23 6.58
CA LEU A 262 2.60 13.82 5.24
C LEU A 262 3.97 14.42 4.87
N LEU A 263 4.21 15.67 5.26
CA LEU A 263 5.47 16.38 5.01
C LEU A 263 6.65 15.76 5.77
N ASP A 264 6.49 15.43 7.05
CA ASP A 264 7.55 14.84 7.87
C ASP A 264 7.69 13.31 7.70
N CYS A 265 6.83 12.71 6.87
CA CYS A 265 6.72 11.27 6.63
C CYS A 265 6.61 10.42 7.91
N SER A 266 6.07 10.98 8.99
CA SER A 266 5.77 10.25 10.23
C SER A 266 4.92 9.02 9.94
N PHE A 267 3.92 9.15 9.05
CA PHE A 267 3.08 8.04 8.59
C PHE A 267 3.90 6.87 8.00
N VAL A 268 4.88 7.18 7.16
CA VAL A 268 5.75 6.16 6.52
C VAL A 268 6.63 5.51 7.58
N ARG A 269 7.19 6.31 8.49
CA ARG A 269 8.05 5.82 9.57
C ARG A 269 7.31 4.89 10.51
N GLU A 270 6.10 5.23 10.92
CA GLU A 270 5.25 4.37 11.75
C GLU A 270 4.93 3.06 11.03
N THR A 271 4.57 3.14 9.74
CA THR A 271 4.27 1.95 8.92
C THR A 271 5.49 1.04 8.81
N PHE A 272 6.66 1.59 8.50
CA PHE A 272 7.88 0.80 8.35
C PHE A 272 8.36 0.23 9.68
N THR A 273 8.20 0.97 10.78
CA THR A 273 8.47 0.46 12.13
C THR A 273 7.58 -0.73 12.43
N GLY A 274 6.29 -0.64 12.12
CA GLY A 274 5.36 -1.76 12.24
C GLY A 274 5.77 -2.98 11.41
N ILE A 275 6.16 -2.79 10.14
CA ILE A 275 6.63 -3.88 9.28
C ILE A 275 7.91 -4.51 9.84
N LYS A 276 8.87 -3.69 10.28
CA LYS A 276 10.13 -4.14 10.86
C LYS A 276 9.91 -4.96 12.13
N ASP A 277 9.07 -4.48 13.04
CA ASP A 277 8.93 -5.10 14.34
C ASP A 277 8.03 -6.35 14.30
N TYR A 278 6.97 -6.33 13.49
CA TYR A 278 5.97 -7.40 13.48
C TYR A 278 6.06 -8.37 12.29
N HIS A 279 6.58 -7.95 11.13
CA HIS A 279 6.56 -8.79 9.92
C HIS A 279 7.93 -9.30 9.49
N CYS A 280 8.99 -8.51 9.63
CA CYS A 280 10.34 -8.91 9.24
C CYS A 280 10.86 -10.17 9.95
N PRO A 281 10.68 -10.36 11.28
CA PRO A 281 11.12 -11.57 11.97
C PRO A 281 10.43 -12.83 11.42
N ASP A 282 9.10 -12.76 11.27
CA ASP A 282 8.28 -13.86 10.78
C ASP A 282 8.61 -14.20 9.33
N LEU A 283 8.67 -13.21 8.44
CA LEU A 283 9.03 -13.40 7.03
C LEU A 283 10.41 -14.05 6.91
N ARG A 284 11.39 -13.60 7.70
CA ARG A 284 12.74 -14.19 7.73
C ARG A 284 12.72 -15.62 8.25
N GLN A 285 11.96 -15.90 9.30
CA GLN A 285 11.86 -17.22 9.88
C GLN A 285 11.15 -18.22 8.95
N TYR A 286 9.98 -17.87 8.42
CA TYR A 286 9.19 -18.74 7.56
C TYR A 286 9.86 -18.95 6.19
N SER A 287 10.43 -17.91 5.57
CA SER A 287 11.21 -18.08 4.33
C SER A 287 12.38 -19.03 4.53
N LYS A 288 13.06 -18.95 5.69
CA LYS A 288 14.14 -19.87 6.06
C LYS A 288 13.65 -21.31 6.17
N TRP A 289 12.53 -21.53 6.84
CA TRP A 289 11.97 -22.87 7.02
C TRP A 289 11.53 -23.49 5.69
N ILE A 290 11.01 -22.68 4.76
CA ILE A 290 10.58 -23.16 3.44
C ILE A 290 11.77 -23.69 2.63
N TYR A 291 12.85 -22.92 2.46
CA TYR A 291 13.98 -23.40 1.65
C TYR A 291 14.70 -24.59 2.30
N ILE A 292 14.84 -24.59 3.64
CA ILE A 292 15.40 -25.74 4.37
C ILE A 292 14.51 -26.97 4.17
N GLY A 293 13.18 -26.82 4.30
CA GLY A 293 12.21 -27.89 4.06
C GLY A 293 12.30 -28.45 2.65
N LEU A 294 12.32 -27.58 1.63
CA LEU A 294 12.46 -27.97 0.23
C LEU A 294 13.77 -28.72 -0.03
N ALA A 295 14.89 -28.24 0.52
CA ALA A 295 16.19 -28.90 0.39
C ALA A 295 16.18 -30.30 1.04
N MET A 296 15.64 -30.42 2.27
CA MET A 296 15.56 -31.70 2.98
C MET A 296 14.68 -32.70 2.24
N VAL A 297 13.49 -32.29 1.80
CA VAL A 297 12.56 -33.19 1.10
C VAL A 297 13.13 -33.61 -0.26
N SER A 298 13.75 -32.68 -1.00
CA SER A 298 14.38 -32.99 -2.28
C SER A 298 15.52 -34.01 -2.12
N ALA A 299 16.38 -33.84 -1.11
CA ALA A 299 17.43 -34.80 -0.80
C ALA A 299 16.87 -36.17 -0.39
N ALA A 300 15.83 -36.22 0.43
CA ALA A 300 15.19 -37.46 0.86
C ALA A 300 14.55 -38.23 -0.31
N VAL A 301 13.84 -37.53 -1.21
CA VAL A 301 13.26 -38.13 -2.41
C VAL A 301 14.36 -38.63 -3.34
N MET A 302 15.42 -37.85 -3.56
CA MET A 302 16.56 -38.26 -4.38
C MET A 302 17.18 -39.57 -3.87
N LEU A 303 17.46 -39.67 -2.56
CA LEU A 303 17.98 -40.90 -1.96
C LEU A 303 16.99 -42.07 -2.13
N SER A 304 15.69 -41.83 -1.92
CA SER A 304 14.65 -42.85 -2.07
C SER A 304 14.59 -43.40 -3.50
N LEU A 305 14.69 -42.53 -4.51
CA LEU A 305 14.74 -42.94 -5.91
C LEU A 305 15.98 -43.77 -6.23
N ILE A 306 17.15 -43.38 -5.71
CA ILE A 306 18.40 -44.15 -5.86
C ILE A 306 18.22 -45.54 -5.26
N PHE A 307 17.72 -45.64 -4.02
CA PHE A 307 17.48 -46.93 -3.37
C PHE A 307 16.50 -47.81 -4.16
N TRP A 308 15.42 -47.25 -4.70
CA TRP A 308 14.47 -48.02 -5.52
C TRP A 308 15.10 -48.56 -6.80
N THR A 309 15.95 -47.78 -7.47
CA THR A 309 16.64 -48.25 -8.69
C THR A 309 17.63 -49.38 -8.38
N LEU A 310 18.40 -49.26 -7.28
CA LEU A 310 19.32 -50.30 -6.83
C LEU A 310 18.58 -51.58 -6.45
N TYR A 311 17.51 -51.46 -5.65
CA TYR A 311 16.70 -52.59 -5.23
C TYR A 311 16.01 -53.30 -6.41
N ALA A 312 15.44 -52.53 -7.35
CA ALA A 312 14.81 -53.08 -8.55
C ALA A 312 15.83 -53.83 -9.43
N ARG A 313 17.06 -53.29 -9.56
CA ARG A 313 18.17 -53.91 -10.29
C ARG A 313 18.63 -55.20 -9.61
N GLU A 314 18.84 -55.20 -8.29
CA GLU A 314 19.26 -56.38 -7.55
C GLU A 314 18.21 -57.49 -7.63
N ARG A 315 16.92 -57.15 -7.45
CA ARG A 315 15.82 -58.11 -7.61
C ARG A 315 15.76 -58.70 -9.02
N ARG A 316 16.10 -57.92 -10.05
CA ARG A 316 16.21 -58.40 -11.44
C ARG A 316 17.38 -59.38 -11.59
N HIS A 317 18.56 -59.06 -11.07
CA HIS A 317 19.69 -59.98 -11.08
C HIS A 317 19.38 -61.30 -10.37
N ARG A 318 18.74 -61.26 -9.19
CA ARG A 318 18.31 -62.48 -8.46
C ARG A 318 17.31 -63.32 -9.25
N LYS A 319 16.44 -62.72 -10.08
CA LYS A 319 15.53 -63.47 -10.97
C LYS A 319 16.28 -64.12 -12.13
N TYR A 320 17.20 -63.40 -12.78
CA TYR A 320 17.99 -63.94 -13.88
C TYR A 320 18.94 -65.06 -13.44
N THR A 321 19.62 -64.92 -12.30
CA THR A 321 20.47 -65.99 -11.76
C THR A 321 19.67 -67.25 -11.44
N LYS A 322 18.51 -67.12 -10.78
CA LYS A 322 17.61 -68.27 -10.53
C LYS A 322 17.11 -68.94 -11.82
N LEU A 323 16.84 -68.18 -12.88
CA LEU A 323 16.46 -68.75 -14.18
C LEU A 323 17.64 -69.50 -14.81
N ALA A 324 18.84 -68.91 -14.82
CA ALA A 324 20.04 -69.53 -15.35
C ALA A 324 20.41 -70.82 -14.61
N ASP A 325 20.33 -70.80 -13.27
CA ASP A 325 20.54 -71.98 -12.43
C ASP A 325 19.50 -73.08 -12.75
N ALA A 326 18.22 -72.73 -12.90
CA ALA A 326 17.16 -73.68 -13.26
C ALA A 326 17.36 -74.28 -14.66
N THR A 327 17.75 -73.47 -15.65
CA THR A 327 18.05 -73.95 -17.01
C THR A 327 19.26 -74.90 -17.01
N SER A 328 20.34 -74.55 -16.31
CA SER A 328 21.53 -75.40 -16.20
C SER A 328 21.24 -76.73 -15.49
N ALA A 329 20.40 -76.72 -14.44
CA ALA A 329 19.96 -77.92 -13.76
C ALA A 329 19.14 -78.83 -14.69
N GLN A 330 18.28 -78.27 -15.53
CA GLN A 330 17.45 -79.02 -16.47
C GLN A 330 18.28 -79.64 -17.60
N GLU A 331 19.26 -78.93 -18.16
CA GLU A 331 20.20 -79.47 -19.16
C GLU A 331 21.03 -80.64 -18.58
N SER A 332 21.52 -80.52 -17.36
CA SER A 332 22.29 -81.59 -16.68
C SER A 332 21.47 -82.86 -16.42
N PHE A 333 20.15 -82.75 -16.27
CA PHE A 333 19.24 -83.88 -16.08
C PHE A 333 18.94 -84.58 -17.41
N GLN A 334 18.88 -83.83 -18.51
CA GLN A 334 18.59 -84.33 -19.84
C GLN A 334 19.79 -85.09 -20.46
N GLU A 335 21.02 -84.68 -20.13
CA GLU A 335 22.25 -85.36 -20.54
C GLU A 335 22.45 -86.73 -19.86
N LYS A 336 21.76 -87.00 -18.73
CA LYS A 336 21.81 -88.27 -17.98
C LYS A 336 20.63 -89.22 -18.23
N GLY A 337 19.77 -88.92 -19.22
CA GLY A 337 18.65 -89.79 -19.61
C GLY A 337 19.12 -91.10 -20.28
N PRO A 338 18.38 -92.22 -20.15
CA PRO A 338 18.92 -93.56 -20.35
C PRO A 338 19.23 -93.85 -21.82
N TYR A 339 20.44 -94.33 -22.09
CA TYR A 339 20.77 -95.07 -23.31
C TYR A 339 19.75 -96.20 -23.49
N ARG A 340 18.83 -96.07 -24.45
CA ARG A 340 18.06 -97.21 -24.97
C ARG A 340 19.06 -98.15 -25.64
N ALA A 341 19.37 -99.26 -24.97
CA ALA A 341 20.03 -100.40 -25.58
C ALA A 341 19.09 -100.98 -26.65
N ASN A 342 19.50 -100.89 -27.91
CA ASN A 342 18.92 -101.69 -28.99
C ASN A 342 19.51 -103.10 -28.87
N LEU A 343 18.63 -104.08 -28.64
CA LEU A 343 18.87 -105.50 -28.90
C LEU A 343 17.59 -106.12 -29.40
#